data_AF-A0A816EB64-F1
#
_entry.id   AF-A0A816EB64-F1
#
_cell.length_a   1.000
_cell.length_b   1.000
_cell.length_c   1.000
_cell.angle_alpha   90.00
_cell.angle_beta   90.00
_cell.angle_gamma   90.00
#
_symmetry.space_group_name_H-M   'P 1'
#
loop_
_entity.id
_entity.type
_entity.pdbx_description
1 polymer ?
#
loop_
_entity_poly.entity_id
_entity_poly.type
_entity_poly.pdbx_seq_one_letter_code
_entity_poly.pdbx_strand_id
1 'polypeptide(L)' 'MAVITLQGIVMAGDQGEGNGLTQLSYPGGVVVDQLRTVFVADRGNHRIMRWPKEATKGSVIVG' A
#
# COMPACT_ATOMS: atom_id res chain seq x y z
N MET A 1 -18.23 -24.86 -15.80
CA MET A 1 -16.88 -24.26 -15.87
C MET A 1 -16.97 -22.90 -15.18
N ALA A 2 -16.38 -22.76 -13.99
CA ALA A 2 -16.36 -21.46 -13.31
C ALA A 2 -15.35 -20.57 -14.03
N VAL A 3 -15.81 -19.42 -14.54
CA VAL A 3 -14.90 -18.39 -15.04
C VAL A 3 -14.29 -17.73 -13.82
N ILE A 4 -13.01 -18.01 -13.55
CA ILE A 4 -12.26 -17.32 -12.49
C ILE A 4 -11.76 -16.00 -13.10
N THR A 5 -12.41 -14.90 -12.76
CA THR A 5 -11.96 -13.57 -13.18
C THR A 5 -10.80 -13.14 -12.27
N LEU A 6 -9.64 -12.86 -12.86
CA LEU A 6 -8.53 -12.22 -12.15
C LEU A 6 -8.81 -10.71 -12.08
N GLN A 7 -9.52 -10.26 -11.05
CA GLN A 7 -9.59 -8.83 -10.73
C GLN A 7 -8.39 -8.45 -9.86
N GLY A 8 -7.62 -7.45 -10.31
CA GLY A 8 -6.61 -6.82 -9.49
C GLY A 8 -7.26 -5.93 -8.43
N ILE A 9 -6.71 -5.91 -7.22
CA ILE A 9 -7.11 -5.00 -6.14
C ILE A 9 -6.03 -3.94 -5.95
N VAL A 10 -6.44 -2.70 -5.67
CA VAL A 10 -5.51 -1.65 -5.22
C VAL A 10 -5.26 -1.86 -3.73
N MET A 11 -4.00 -2.06 -3.36
CA MET A 11 -3.62 -2.34 -1.96
C MET A 11 -3.03 -1.13 -1.24
N ALA A 12 -2.58 -0.08 -1.93
CA ALA A 12 -1.96 1.09 -1.30
C ALA A 12 -2.19 2.36 -2.11
N GLY A 13 -2.39 3.49 -1.42
CA GLY A 13 -2.44 4.83 -2.04
C GLY A 13 -3.68 5.12 -2.88
N ASP A 14 -4.83 4.49 -2.59
CA ASP A 14 -6.04 4.60 -3.40
C ASP A 14 -6.70 5.99 -3.38
N GLN A 15 -6.33 6.85 -2.43
CA GLN A 15 -6.87 8.21 -2.27
C GLN A 15 -5.91 9.31 -2.77
N GLY A 16 -4.93 8.95 -3.61
CA GLY A 16 -4.01 9.90 -4.24
C GLY A 16 -2.97 10.50 -3.30
N GLU A 17 -2.51 11.71 -3.65
CA GLU A 17 -1.45 12.39 -2.89
C GLU A 17 -1.94 12.91 -1.53
N GLY A 18 -1.15 12.70 -0.48
CA GLY A 18 -1.42 13.24 0.86
C GLY A 18 -0.72 12.46 1.96
N ASN A 19 -1.06 12.74 3.21
CA ASN A 19 -0.44 12.15 4.41
C ASN A 19 -1.38 11.22 5.21
N GLY A 20 -2.61 11.00 4.74
CA GLY A 20 -3.55 10.05 5.33
C GLY A 20 -3.06 8.60 5.24
N LEU A 21 -3.73 7.69 5.95
CA LEU A 21 -3.41 6.25 5.95
C LEU A 21 -3.82 5.51 4.67
N THR A 22 -4.48 6.21 3.74
CA THR A 22 -4.86 5.74 2.40
C THR A 22 -4.16 6.53 1.29
N GLN A 23 -3.26 7.45 1.67
CA GLN A 23 -2.57 8.36 0.77
C GLN A 23 -1.06 8.16 0.87
N LEU A 24 -0.36 8.60 -0.18
CA LEU A 24 1.10 8.61 -0.26
C LEU A 24 1.55 9.97 -0.79
N SER A 25 2.77 10.39 -0.52
CA SER A 25 3.40 11.57 -1.12
C SER A 25 4.80 11.19 -1.61
N TYR A 26 5.06 11.37 -2.91
CA TYR A 26 6.31 10.99 -3.58
C TYR A 26 6.85 9.59 -3.19
N PRO A 27 6.07 8.51 -3.32
CA PRO A 27 6.52 7.17 -2.97
C PRO A 27 7.70 6.75 -3.87
N GLY A 28 8.77 6.21 -3.27
CA GLY A 28 10.01 5.94 -4.00
C GLY A 28 10.56 4.52 -3.87
N GLY A 29 9.81 3.60 -3.26
CA GLY A 29 10.16 2.19 -3.18
C GLY A 29 8.97 1.36 -2.70
N VAL A 30 8.82 0.16 -3.27
CA VAL A 30 7.78 -0.80 -2.90
C VAL A 30 8.37 -2.20 -2.79
N VAL A 31 8.02 -2.92 -1.73
CA VAL A 31 8.34 -4.34 -1.57
C VAL A 31 7.12 -5.10 -1.07
N VAL A 32 7.03 -6.39 -1.41
CA VAL A 32 5.94 -7.27 -0.98
C VAL A 32 6.53 -8.51 -0.32
N ASP A 33 6.04 -8.86 0.86
CA ASP A 33 6.49 -10.07 1.56
C ASP A 33 5.72 -11.33 1.12
N GLN A 34 6.10 -12.49 1.67
CA GLN A 34 5.45 -13.78 1.37
C GLN A 34 3.98 -13.86 1.84
N LEU A 35 3.58 -13.02 2.78
CA LEU A 35 2.21 -12.91 3.27
C LEU A 35 1.36 -11.94 2.42
N ARG A 36 1.92 -11.38 1.35
CA ARG A 36 1.33 -10.34 0.48
C ARG A 36 1.09 -9.02 1.22
N THR A 37 1.91 -8.73 2.22
CA THR A 37 1.99 -7.40 2.84
C THR A 37 2.80 -6.48 1.93
N VAL A 38 2.24 -5.33 1.59
CA VAL A 38 2.90 -4.28 0.82
C VAL A 38 3.55 -3.30 1.78
N PHE A 39 4.81 -2.96 1.51
CA PHE A 39 5.53 -1.90 2.20
C PHE A 39 5.90 -0.82 1.19
N VAL A 40 5.65 0.44 1.56
CA VAL A 40 5.91 1.59 0.69
C VAL A 40 6.81 2.58 1.42
N ALA A 41 7.90 2.99 0.78
CA ALA A 41 8.70 4.12 1.21
C ALA A 41 8.03 5.42 0.73
N ASP A 42 7.26 6.03 1.63
CA ASP A 42 6.43 7.20 1.41
C ASP A 42 7.27 8.48 1.64
N ARG A 43 8.17 8.77 0.70
CA ARG A 43 9.31 9.68 0.93
C ARG A 43 8.89 11.12 1.22
N GLY A 44 7.83 11.62 0.58
CA GLY A 44 7.30 12.95 0.83
C GLY A 44 6.70 13.11 2.23
N ASN A 45 6.30 12.00 2.85
CA ASN A 45 5.81 11.97 4.23
C ASN A 45 6.87 11.45 5.23
N HIS A 46 8.11 11.23 4.80
CA HIS A 46 9.22 10.74 5.63
C HIS A 46 8.91 9.46 6.42
N ARG A 47 8.12 8.54 5.86
CA ARG A 47 7.66 7.34 6.57
C ARG A 47 7.73 6.09 5.71
N ILE A 48 7.74 4.94 6.38
CA ILE A 48 7.48 3.62 5.79
C ILE A 48 6.09 3.19 6.21
N MET A 49 5.26 2.91 5.21
CA MET A 49 3.90 2.45 5.39
C MET A 49 3.78 0.96 5.11
N ARG A 50 2.92 0.27 5.86
CA ARG A 50 2.59 -1.15 5.71
C ARG A 50 1.11 -1.34 5.41
N TRP A 51 0.80 -2.17 4.41
CA TRP A 51 -0.54 -2.68 4.12
C TRP A 51 -0.52 -4.21 4.12
N PRO A 52 -1.10 -4.86 5.13
CA PRO A 52 -1.40 -6.29 5.06
C PRO A 52 -2.26 -6.61 3.84
N LYS A 53 -2.24 -7.87 3.44
CA LYS A 53 -3.09 -8.35 2.34
C LYS A 53 -4.56 -7.98 2.59
N GLU A 54 -5.24 -7.47 1.56
CA GLU A 54 -6.65 -7.03 1.58
C GLU A 54 -6.94 -5.83 2.50
N ALA A 55 -5.92 -5.18 3.08
CA ALA A 55 -6.13 -4.01 3.91
C ALA A 55 -6.55 -2.81 3.05
N THR A 56 -7.60 -2.11 3.45
CA THR A 56 -8.06 -0.87 2.81
C THR A 56 -7.39 0.38 3.36
N LYS A 57 -6.59 0.26 4.43
CA LYS A 57 -5.81 1.33 5.05
C LYS A 57 -4.47 0.80 5.53
N GLY A 58 -3.46 1.64 5.45
CA GLY A 58 -2.12 1.32 5.88
C GLY A 58 -1.88 1.69 7.34
N SER A 59 -0.69 1.34 7.81
CA SER A 59 -0.16 1.72 9.11
C SER A 59 1.26 2.23 8.94
N VAL A 60 1.61 3.31 9.65
CA VAL A 60 3.01 3.74 9.78
C VAL A 60 3.75 2.70 10.62
N ILE A 61 4.88 2.20 10.13
CA ILE A 61 5.72 1.26 10.89
C ILE A 61 7.06 1.87 11.31
N VAL A 62 7.56 2.85 10.56
CA VAL A 62 8.78 3.61 10.83
C VAL A 62 8.63 4.98 10.17
N GLY A 63 9.15 6.04 10.79
CA GLY A 63 9.04 7.42 10.30
C GLY A 63 9.06 8.40 11.45
#